data_AF-A0A5B8S327-F1
#
_entry.id   AF-A0A5B8S327-F1
#
_cell.length_a   1.000
_cell.length_b   1.000
_cell.length_c   1.000
_cell.angle_alpha   90.00
_cell.angle_beta   90.00
_cell.angle_gamma   90.00
#
_symmetry.space_group_name_H-M   'P 1'
#
loop_
_entity.id
_entity.type
_entity.pdbx_description
1 polymer ?
#
loop_
_entity_poly.entity_id
_entity_poly.type
_entity_poly.pdbx_seq_one_letter_code
_entity_poly.pdbx_strand_id
1 'polypeptide(L)'
;MTEFDSYSRRPAGSGISLRAVLGTSLLAFVGGAALIGWLVYDDRLPIDAGFGRAEVAAPAPSASPLAALPSPSASPSLAAVAGGMDQRIAALEQRLTRLDLQAAATEGNTARAEALLVALATRRAIERGAPLGYLETQLKLRFGDAQANSVATLIANAQRPVTIDQLSSDLEALGPTLLGTPANEGGWQRFTRELSGLFVVRRGDAPSAQPDARLDRARLMLRSGQVETALAEVQRLPGASAAGDWVNAARRYAASQKALDLIETAALLEPEKLKNGTGVAVQQPGPGAPPAG
;
A
#
# COMPACT_ATOMS: atom_id res chain seq x y z
N MET A 1 28.52 -70.77 13.58
CA MET A 1 27.11 -70.61 13.19
C MET A 1 26.79 -69.12 13.32
N THR A 2 27.18 -68.29 12.35
CA THR A 2 26.36 -67.87 11.18
C THR A 2 25.03 -67.25 11.62
N GLU A 3 24.88 -65.94 11.45
CA GLU A 3 23.91 -65.29 10.53
C GLU A 3 22.85 -64.54 11.39
N PHE A 4 22.30 -63.36 11.10
CA PHE A 4 22.28 -62.49 9.92
C PHE A 4 22.24 -61.03 10.40
N ASP A 5 23.02 -60.18 9.74
CA ASP A 5 23.02 -58.73 9.84
C ASP A 5 21.95 -58.18 8.86
N SER A 6 20.85 -57.61 9.36
CA SER A 6 19.78 -57.07 8.52
C SER A 6 19.90 -55.56 8.40
N TYR A 7 20.69 -55.11 7.43
CA TYR A 7 20.76 -53.74 6.94
C TYR A 7 19.49 -53.38 6.13
N SER A 8 18.65 -52.52 6.69
CA SER A 8 17.56 -51.87 5.96
C SER A 8 18.12 -50.77 5.05
N ARG A 9 18.38 -51.07 3.77
CA ARG A 9 18.67 -50.06 2.74
C ARG A 9 17.43 -49.18 2.52
N ARG A 10 17.55 -47.87 2.75
CA ARG A 10 16.60 -46.87 2.23
C ARG A 10 16.81 -46.70 0.72
N PRO A 11 15.76 -46.58 -0.10
CA PRO A 11 15.92 -46.29 -1.52
C PRO A 11 16.42 -44.85 -1.71
N ALA A 12 17.48 -44.68 -2.49
CA ALA A 12 17.92 -43.39 -2.99
C ALA A 12 16.92 -42.91 -4.04
N GLY A 13 16.01 -42.01 -3.66
CA GLY A 13 15.17 -41.30 -4.60
C GLY A 13 16.03 -40.32 -5.40
N SER A 14 16.15 -40.56 -6.71
CA SER A 14 16.73 -39.61 -7.66
C SER A 14 15.81 -38.39 -7.75
N GLY A 15 16.06 -37.40 -6.89
CA GLY A 15 15.37 -36.12 -6.94
C GLY A 15 15.85 -35.34 -8.15
N ILE A 16 14.96 -35.14 -9.13
CA ILE A 16 15.16 -34.21 -10.24
C ILE A 16 15.61 -32.89 -9.63
N SER A 17 16.84 -32.47 -9.93
CA SER A 17 17.43 -31.31 -9.28
C SER A 17 16.53 -30.09 -9.51
N LEU A 18 16.19 -29.36 -8.44
CA LEU A 18 15.36 -28.14 -8.50
C LEU A 18 15.92 -27.12 -9.50
N ARG A 19 17.23 -27.16 -9.73
CA ARG A 19 17.95 -26.38 -10.74
C ARG A 19 17.61 -26.79 -12.18
N ALA A 20 17.40 -28.08 -12.45
CA ALA A 20 16.94 -28.56 -13.76
C ALA A 20 15.46 -28.21 -14.01
N VAL A 21 14.62 -28.22 -12.97
CA VAL A 21 13.22 -27.78 -13.08
C VAL A 21 13.16 -26.27 -13.33
N LEU A 22 13.88 -25.46 -12.54
CA LEU A 22 13.92 -24.00 -12.77
C LEU A 22 14.50 -23.65 -14.15
N GLY A 23 15.56 -24.35 -14.57
CA GLY A 23 16.19 -24.12 -15.87
C GLY A 23 15.26 -24.43 -17.04
N THR A 24 14.54 -25.54 -16.99
CA THR A 24 13.58 -25.91 -18.04
C THR A 24 12.35 -25.00 -18.05
N SER A 25 11.83 -24.59 -16.88
CA SER A 25 10.73 -23.63 -16.81
C SER A 25 11.10 -22.24 -17.33
N LEU A 26 12.31 -21.74 -17.02
CA LEU A 26 12.77 -20.45 -17.52
C LEU A 26 12.95 -20.48 -19.04
N LEU A 27 13.50 -21.58 -19.57
CA LEU A 27 13.71 -21.73 -21.00
C LEU A 27 12.39 -21.86 -21.76
N ALA A 28 11.39 -22.53 -21.19
CA ALA A 28 10.03 -22.58 -21.74
C ALA A 28 9.35 -21.19 -21.71
N PHE A 29 9.54 -20.40 -20.65
CA PHE A 29 8.98 -19.07 -20.52
C PHE A 29 9.57 -18.09 -21.55
N VAL A 30 10.90 -18.09 -21.70
CA VAL A 30 11.58 -17.25 -22.70
C VAL A 30 11.21 -17.68 -24.12
N GLY A 31 11.11 -18.98 -24.37
CA GLY A 31 10.63 -19.51 -25.65
C GLY A 31 9.20 -19.08 -25.98
N GLY A 32 8.29 -19.12 -25.00
CA GLY A 32 6.90 -18.66 -25.16
C GLY A 32 6.81 -17.16 -25.43
N ALA A 33 7.56 -16.33 -24.70
CA ALA A 33 7.59 -14.89 -24.90
C ALA A 33 8.17 -14.51 -26.28
N ALA A 34 9.22 -15.19 -26.73
CA ALA A 34 9.80 -14.99 -28.06
C ALA A 34 8.83 -15.41 -29.18
N LEU A 35 8.10 -16.52 -29.01
CA LEU A 35 7.10 -16.99 -29.97
C LEU A 35 5.94 -16.00 -30.10
N ILE A 36 5.43 -15.47 -28.98
CA ILE A 36 4.36 -14.45 -28.96
C ILE A 36 4.86 -13.16 -29.62
N GLY A 37 6.08 -12.72 -29.30
CA GLY A 37 6.69 -11.54 -29.93
C GLY A 37 6.87 -11.70 -31.45
N TRP A 38 7.27 -12.89 -31.90
CA TRP A 38 7.41 -13.18 -33.34
C TRP A 38 6.05 -13.25 -34.06
N LEU A 39 5.02 -13.83 -33.43
CA LEU A 39 3.66 -13.87 -33.97
C LEU A 39 3.00 -12.49 -34.07
N VAL A 40 3.32 -11.57 -33.16
CA VAL A 40 2.88 -10.16 -33.21
C VAL A 40 3.63 -9.38 -34.30
N TYR A 41 4.89 -9.72 -34.56
CA TYR A 41 5.69 -9.08 -35.62
C TYR A 41 5.31 -9.55 -37.05
N ASP A 42 4.82 -10.79 -37.21
CA ASP A 42 4.44 -11.37 -38.52
C ASP A 42 3.00 -11.02 -38.96
N ASP A 43 2.30 -10.10 -38.26
CA ASP A 43 0.92 -9.67 -38.56
C ASP A 43 -0.13 -10.82 -38.66
N ARG A 44 0.16 -11.97 -38.03
CA ARG A 44 -0.71 -13.18 -38.06
C ARG A 44 -1.72 -13.26 -36.92
N LEU A 45 -1.77 -12.27 -36.05
CA LEU A 45 -2.78 -12.18 -34.99
C LEU A 45 -3.63 -10.92 -35.24
N PRO A 46 -4.90 -11.06 -35.64
CA PRO A 46 -5.85 -9.96 -35.52
C PRO A 46 -6.13 -9.77 -34.03
N ILE A 47 -5.25 -9.06 -33.33
CA ILE A 47 -5.53 -8.57 -31.99
C ILE A 47 -6.38 -7.31 -32.18
N ASP A 48 -7.64 -7.53 -32.56
CA ASP A 48 -8.72 -6.65 -32.12
C ASP A 48 -8.77 -6.77 -30.60
N ALA A 49 -7.91 -6.02 -29.91
CA ALA A 49 -8.07 -5.70 -28.49
C ALA A 49 -9.27 -4.77 -28.38
N GLY A 50 -10.45 -5.33 -28.67
CA GLY A 50 -11.76 -4.77 -28.47
C GLY A 50 -11.99 -4.56 -26.98
N PHE A 51 -11.40 -3.49 -26.43
CA PHE A 51 -11.96 -2.76 -25.29
C PHE A 51 -13.14 -1.88 -25.75
N GLY A 52 -13.75 -2.21 -26.89
CA GLY A 52 -15.08 -1.77 -27.25
C GLY A 52 -16.07 -2.44 -26.32
N ARG A 53 -16.61 -1.65 -25.39
CA ARG A 53 -17.95 -1.77 -24.80
C ARG A 53 -18.54 -3.18 -24.98
N ALA A 54 -18.37 -4.04 -23.97
CA ALA A 54 -19.26 -5.18 -23.81
C ALA A 54 -20.68 -4.59 -23.71
N GLU A 55 -21.37 -4.58 -24.85
CA GLU A 55 -22.76 -4.21 -24.96
C GLU A 55 -23.51 -5.29 -24.18
N VAL A 56 -23.83 -4.96 -22.93
CA VAL A 56 -24.78 -5.72 -22.13
C VAL A 56 -26.07 -5.74 -22.93
N ALA A 57 -26.35 -6.87 -23.57
CA ALA A 57 -27.63 -7.12 -24.19
C ALA A 57 -28.70 -6.94 -23.11
N ALA A 58 -29.42 -5.82 -23.19
CA ALA A 58 -30.61 -5.59 -22.40
C ALA A 58 -31.59 -6.76 -22.63
N PRO A 59 -32.28 -7.26 -21.60
CA PRO A 59 -33.26 -8.30 -21.77
C PRO A 59 -34.31 -7.82 -22.78
N ALA A 60 -34.45 -8.58 -23.87
CA ALA A 60 -35.46 -8.33 -24.88
C ALA A 60 -36.84 -8.27 -24.19
N PRO A 61 -37.63 -7.19 -24.37
CA PRO A 61 -38.98 -7.17 -23.86
C PRO A 61 -39.78 -8.28 -24.55
N SER A 62 -40.31 -9.20 -23.76
CA SER A 62 -41.29 -10.16 -24.25
C SER A 62 -42.46 -9.38 -24.86
N ALA A 63 -42.73 -9.65 -26.14
CA ALA A 63 -43.88 -9.11 -26.84
C ALA A 63 -45.16 -9.52 -26.09
N SER A 64 -45.78 -8.56 -25.41
CA SER A 64 -47.18 -8.69 -25.01
C SER A 64 -48.04 -8.76 -26.27
N PRO A 65 -49.10 -9.57 -26.32
CA PRO A 65 -49.98 -9.63 -27.47
C PRO A 65 -50.57 -8.25 -27.72
N LEU A 66 -50.53 -7.85 -28.99
CA LEU A 66 -51.08 -6.62 -29.55
C LEU A 66 -52.52 -6.44 -29.08
N ALA A 67 -52.73 -5.57 -28.07
CA ALA A 67 -54.06 -5.08 -27.76
C ALA A 67 -54.52 -4.25 -28.96
N ALA A 68 -55.69 -4.60 -29.48
CA ALA A 68 -56.33 -3.97 -30.62
C ALA A 68 -56.29 -2.43 -30.52
N LEU A 69 -55.90 -1.78 -31.63
CA LEU A 69 -55.97 -0.34 -31.80
C LEU A 69 -57.41 0.15 -31.60
N PRO A 70 -57.71 1.03 -30.62
CA PRO A 70 -58.93 1.81 -30.69
C PRO A 70 -58.79 2.84 -31.81
N SER A 71 -59.78 2.87 -32.70
CA SER A 71 -59.93 3.86 -33.77
C SER A 71 -59.85 5.30 -33.22
N PRO A 72 -59.28 6.27 -33.97
CA PRO A 72 -59.15 7.63 -33.49
C PRO A 72 -60.49 8.34 -33.58
N SER A 73 -61.21 8.44 -32.46
CA SER A 73 -62.45 9.20 -32.39
C SER A 73 -62.69 9.76 -30.99
N ALA A 74 -61.75 10.59 -30.51
CA ALA A 74 -62.03 11.59 -29.49
C ALA A 74 -60.89 12.60 -29.50
N SER A 75 -61.20 13.87 -29.76
CA SER A 75 -60.31 14.96 -29.36
C SER A 75 -60.01 14.76 -27.87
N PRO A 76 -58.74 14.65 -27.46
CA PRO A 76 -58.43 14.39 -26.06
C PRO A 76 -59.05 15.53 -25.24
N SER A 77 -59.86 15.18 -24.25
CA SER A 77 -60.38 16.18 -23.32
C SER A 77 -59.20 16.87 -22.65
N LEU A 78 -59.30 18.17 -22.40
CA LEU A 78 -58.26 18.98 -21.74
C LEU A 78 -57.77 18.33 -20.44
N ALA A 79 -58.66 17.63 -19.71
CA ALA A 79 -58.33 16.89 -18.49
C ALA A 79 -57.42 15.67 -18.73
N ALA A 80 -57.62 14.91 -19.81
CA ALA A 80 -56.75 13.77 -20.15
C ALA A 80 -55.36 14.22 -20.62
N VAL A 81 -55.27 15.36 -21.31
CA VAL A 81 -53.99 15.98 -21.68
C VAL A 81 -53.25 16.49 -20.45
N ALA A 82 -53.96 17.15 -19.51
CA ALA A 82 -53.38 17.65 -18.27
C ALA A 82 -52.84 16.53 -17.36
N GLY A 83 -53.61 15.46 -17.12
CA GLY A 83 -53.12 14.33 -16.31
C GLY A 83 -51.94 13.57 -16.93
N GLY A 84 -51.85 13.54 -18.27
CA GLY A 84 -50.68 13.00 -18.97
C GLY A 84 -49.44 13.91 -18.90
N MET A 85 -49.62 15.23 -18.74
CA MET A 85 -48.52 16.16 -18.48
C MET A 85 -48.02 16.04 -17.05
N ASP A 86 -48.90 15.93 -16.06
CA ASP A 86 -48.52 15.74 -14.65
C ASP A 86 -47.70 14.46 -14.46
N GLN A 87 -48.10 13.35 -15.10
CA GLN A 87 -47.32 12.10 -15.07
C GLN A 87 -45.94 12.23 -15.71
N ARG A 88 -45.82 13.03 -16.79
CA ARG A 88 -44.53 13.30 -17.43
C ARG A 88 -43.64 14.18 -16.56
N ILE A 89 -44.22 15.18 -15.88
CA ILE A 89 -43.52 16.04 -14.93
C ILE A 89 -42.99 15.19 -13.77
N ALA A 90 -43.82 14.37 -13.14
CA ALA A 90 -43.41 13.46 -12.06
C ALA A 90 -42.30 12.47 -12.52
N ALA A 91 -42.40 11.93 -13.74
CA ALA A 91 -41.37 11.06 -14.28
C ALA A 91 -40.04 11.79 -14.58
N LEU A 92 -40.10 13.05 -15.01
CA LEU A 92 -38.91 13.89 -15.22
C LEU A 92 -38.26 14.28 -13.90
N GLU A 93 -39.04 14.61 -12.88
CA GLU A 93 -38.55 14.89 -11.52
C GLU A 93 -37.83 13.67 -10.95
N GLN A 94 -38.44 12.48 -11.01
CA GLN A 94 -37.80 11.24 -10.55
C GLN A 94 -36.51 10.92 -11.32
N ARG A 95 -36.48 11.18 -12.64
CA ARG A 95 -35.27 10.99 -13.45
C ARG A 95 -34.18 11.99 -13.08
N LEU A 96 -34.54 13.23 -12.79
CA LEU A 96 -33.61 14.27 -12.35
C LEU A 96 -33.00 13.89 -10.99
N THR A 97 -33.81 13.48 -10.01
CA THR A 97 -33.30 12.98 -8.73
C THR A 97 -32.34 11.81 -8.90
N ARG A 98 -32.63 10.88 -9.81
CA ARG A 98 -31.73 9.75 -10.11
C ARG A 98 -30.43 10.21 -10.76
N LEU A 99 -30.48 11.19 -11.67
CA LEU A 99 -29.29 11.75 -12.32
C LEU A 99 -28.43 12.51 -11.31
N ASP A 100 -29.02 13.27 -10.40
CA ASP A 100 -28.29 13.99 -9.35
C ASP A 100 -27.59 13.02 -8.40
N LEU A 101 -28.28 11.96 -7.96
CA LEU A 101 -27.66 10.90 -7.15
C LEU A 101 -26.52 10.19 -7.90
N GLN A 102 -26.69 9.93 -9.20
CA GLN A 102 -25.65 9.30 -10.01
C GLN A 102 -24.46 10.22 -10.26
N ALA A 103 -24.69 11.52 -10.46
CA ALA A 103 -23.65 12.53 -10.59
C ALA A 103 -22.84 12.64 -9.29
N ALA A 104 -23.50 12.79 -8.14
CA ALA A 104 -22.88 12.80 -6.82
C ALA A 104 -22.05 11.53 -6.55
N ALA A 105 -22.57 10.35 -6.91
CA ALA A 105 -21.83 9.09 -6.77
C ALA A 105 -20.57 9.04 -7.66
N THR A 106 -20.67 9.56 -8.89
CA THR A 106 -19.55 9.63 -9.83
C THR A 106 -18.47 10.60 -9.34
N GLU A 107 -18.88 11.78 -8.84
CA GLU A 107 -17.98 12.77 -8.25
C GLU A 107 -17.22 12.21 -7.04
N GLY A 108 -17.92 11.50 -6.15
CA GLY A 108 -17.27 10.84 -5.01
C GLY A 108 -16.26 9.76 -5.41
N ASN A 109 -16.56 8.99 -6.46
CA ASN A 109 -15.60 8.01 -7.00
C ASN A 109 -14.36 8.68 -7.61
N THR A 110 -14.54 9.77 -8.35
CA THR A 110 -13.42 10.55 -8.90
C THR A 110 -12.57 11.16 -7.79
N ALA A 111 -13.20 11.77 -6.78
CA ALA A 111 -12.49 12.34 -5.64
C ALA A 111 -11.68 11.27 -4.87
N ARG A 112 -12.25 10.07 -4.68
CA ARG A 112 -11.53 8.93 -4.10
C ARG A 112 -10.31 8.55 -4.92
N ALA A 113 -10.45 8.42 -6.24
CA ALA A 113 -9.34 8.07 -7.13
C ALA A 113 -8.22 9.12 -7.08
N GLU A 114 -8.58 10.40 -7.12
CA GLU A 114 -7.62 11.50 -6.99
C GLU A 114 -6.91 11.49 -5.62
N ALA A 115 -7.64 11.25 -4.54
CA ALA A 115 -7.08 11.16 -3.19
C ALA A 115 -6.05 10.01 -3.09
N LEU A 116 -6.36 8.83 -3.65
CA LEU A 116 -5.43 7.70 -3.70
C LEU A 116 -4.19 8.00 -4.54
N LEU A 117 -4.34 8.69 -5.68
CA LEU A 117 -3.20 9.11 -6.50
C LEU A 117 -2.28 10.07 -5.76
N VAL A 118 -2.84 11.05 -5.05
CA VAL A 118 -2.07 11.98 -4.22
C VAL A 118 -1.38 11.23 -3.09
N ALA A 119 -2.08 10.35 -2.36
CA ALA A 119 -1.51 9.55 -1.28
C ALA A 119 -0.33 8.69 -1.77
N LEU A 120 -0.49 7.98 -2.88
CA LEU A 120 0.57 7.14 -3.47
C LEU A 120 1.76 7.97 -3.97
N ALA A 121 1.50 9.12 -4.59
CA ALA A 121 2.56 10.05 -5.01
C ALA A 121 3.35 10.57 -3.81
N THR A 122 2.67 10.91 -2.72
CA THR A 122 3.27 11.33 -1.45
C THR A 122 4.11 10.20 -0.82
N ARG A 123 3.59 8.97 -0.75
CA ARG A 123 4.36 7.80 -0.26
C ARG A 123 5.66 7.65 -1.05
N ARG A 124 5.58 7.64 -2.38
CA ARG A 124 6.75 7.54 -3.27
C ARG A 124 7.73 8.71 -3.13
N ALA A 125 7.25 9.91 -2.83
CA ALA A 125 8.11 11.06 -2.59
C ALA A 125 8.89 10.91 -1.26
N ILE A 126 8.18 10.55 -0.18
CA ILE A 126 8.78 10.32 1.15
C ILE A 126 9.78 9.16 1.12
N GLU A 127 9.44 8.04 0.49
CA GLU A 127 10.34 6.87 0.39
C GLU A 127 11.64 7.19 -0.34
N ARG A 128 11.58 8.04 -1.37
CA ARG A 128 12.77 8.50 -2.10
C ARG A 128 13.51 9.65 -1.40
N GLY A 129 12.99 10.17 -0.30
CA GLY A 129 13.52 11.37 0.35
C GLY A 129 13.40 12.63 -0.51
N ALA A 130 12.45 12.67 -1.45
CA ALA A 130 12.20 13.84 -2.30
C ALA A 130 11.29 14.85 -1.58
N PRO A 131 11.51 16.17 -1.78
CA PRO A 131 10.59 17.18 -1.28
C PRO A 131 9.22 17.01 -1.94
N LEU A 132 8.15 17.31 -1.20
CA LEU A 132 6.77 17.12 -1.65
C LEU A 132 6.37 18.10 -2.76
N GLY A 133 6.91 19.33 -2.73
CA GLY A 133 6.62 20.35 -3.75
C GLY A 133 5.10 20.60 -3.88
N TYR A 134 4.57 20.43 -5.09
CA TYR A 134 3.13 20.59 -5.36
C TYR A 134 2.22 19.66 -4.52
N LEU A 135 2.73 18.49 -4.10
CA LEU A 135 1.96 17.54 -3.28
C LEU A 135 1.60 18.12 -1.91
N GLU A 136 2.35 19.09 -1.38
CA GLU A 136 2.00 19.75 -0.11
C GLU A 136 0.67 20.47 -0.19
N THR A 137 0.46 21.23 -1.28
CA THR A 137 -0.79 21.96 -1.52
C THR A 137 -1.93 20.98 -1.74
N GLN A 138 -1.70 19.89 -2.49
CA GLN A 138 -2.71 18.85 -2.72
C GLN A 138 -3.12 18.13 -1.43
N LEU A 139 -2.16 17.82 -0.55
CA LEU A 139 -2.43 17.20 0.75
C LEU A 139 -3.27 18.11 1.63
N LYS A 140 -2.90 19.40 1.75
CA LYS A 140 -3.68 20.38 2.52
C LYS A 140 -5.08 20.55 1.95
N LEU A 141 -5.19 20.66 0.63
CA LEU A 141 -6.48 20.86 -0.02
C LEU A 141 -7.41 19.68 0.21
N ARG A 142 -6.92 18.44 0.04
CA ARG A 142 -7.78 17.24 0.00
C ARG A 142 -7.98 16.58 1.35
N PHE A 143 -6.94 16.55 2.18
CA PHE A 143 -6.91 15.85 3.46
C PHE A 143 -6.86 16.79 4.66
N GLY A 144 -6.87 18.12 4.45
CA GLY A 144 -6.81 19.10 5.52
C GLY A 144 -7.94 18.97 6.53
N ASP A 145 -9.15 18.64 6.09
CA ASP A 145 -10.32 18.52 6.96
C ASP A 145 -10.39 17.14 7.64
N ALA A 146 -10.03 16.06 6.93
CA ALA A 146 -10.09 14.70 7.44
C ALA A 146 -8.87 14.32 8.33
N GLN A 147 -7.67 14.80 7.99
CA GLN A 147 -6.39 14.32 8.51
C GLN A 147 -5.37 15.45 8.71
N ALA A 148 -5.78 16.60 9.28
CA ALA A 148 -4.92 17.77 9.49
C ALA A 148 -3.56 17.45 10.15
N ASN A 149 -3.57 16.65 11.21
CA ASN A 149 -2.36 16.28 11.96
C ASN A 149 -1.40 15.42 11.13
N SER A 150 -1.94 14.48 10.36
CA SER A 150 -1.16 13.60 9.48
C SER A 150 -0.52 14.40 8.35
N VAL A 151 -1.29 15.32 7.73
CA VAL A 151 -0.77 16.23 6.69
C VAL A 151 0.33 17.12 7.24
N ALA A 152 0.15 17.73 8.42
CA ALA A 152 1.16 18.57 9.04
C ALA A 152 2.45 17.78 9.33
N THR A 153 2.33 16.54 9.80
CA THR A 153 3.46 15.64 10.07
C THR A 153 4.25 15.33 8.80
N LEU A 154 3.56 14.98 7.71
CA LEU A 154 4.22 14.69 6.43
C LEU A 154 4.94 15.90 5.85
N ILE A 155 4.33 17.09 5.92
CA ILE A 155 4.95 18.32 5.41
C ILE A 155 6.17 18.69 6.25
N ALA A 156 6.07 18.63 7.57
CA ALA A 156 7.19 18.91 8.45
C ALA A 156 8.36 17.94 8.22
N ASN A 157 8.06 16.64 8.06
CA ASN A 157 9.08 15.63 7.83
C ASN A 157 9.65 15.68 6.41
N ALA A 158 8.89 16.12 5.42
CA ALA A 158 9.38 16.30 4.05
C ALA A 158 10.42 17.42 3.90
N GLN A 159 10.43 18.40 4.81
CA GLN A 159 11.48 19.44 4.86
C GLN A 159 12.84 18.89 5.31
N ARG A 160 12.84 17.75 6.02
CA ARG A 160 14.04 17.07 6.51
C ARG A 160 13.91 15.57 6.21
N PRO A 161 14.00 15.18 4.92
CA PRO A 161 13.72 13.82 4.50
C PRO A 161 14.67 12.84 5.18
N VAL A 162 14.12 11.74 5.66
CA VAL A 162 14.84 10.60 6.23
C VAL A 162 14.41 9.38 5.45
N THR A 163 15.37 8.59 4.94
CA THR A 163 15.08 7.35 4.22
C THR A 163 15.46 6.14 5.07
N ILE A 164 14.89 4.98 4.74
CA ILE A 164 15.22 3.73 5.43
C ILE A 164 16.69 3.34 5.21
N ASP A 165 17.21 3.60 4.00
CA ASP A 165 18.60 3.35 3.66
C ASP A 165 19.55 4.23 4.49
N GLN A 166 19.22 5.51 4.64
CA GLN A 166 19.97 6.42 5.51
C GLN A 166 19.97 5.93 6.96
N LEU A 167 18.82 5.55 7.49
CA LEU A 167 18.71 5.00 8.85
C LEU A 167 19.55 3.73 9.03
N SER A 168 19.65 2.90 7.99
CA SER A 168 20.43 1.66 8.02
C SER A 168 21.93 1.93 8.02
N SER A 169 22.39 2.82 7.14
CA SER A 169 23.76 3.30 7.09
C SER A 169 24.19 3.94 8.41
N ASP A 170 23.35 4.82 8.96
CA ASP A 170 23.62 5.50 10.24
C ASP A 170 23.69 4.49 11.41
N LEU A 171 22.82 3.47 11.41
CA LEU A 171 22.86 2.41 12.42
C LEU A 171 24.13 1.55 12.33
N GLU A 172 24.59 1.27 11.11
CA GLU A 172 25.84 0.56 10.87
C GLU A 172 27.05 1.36 11.37
N ALA A 173 27.11 2.65 11.05
CA ALA A 173 28.14 3.56 11.52
C ALA A 173 28.16 3.69 13.07
N LEU A 174 26.98 3.69 13.71
CA LEU A 174 26.85 3.74 15.17
C LEU A 174 27.19 2.43 15.88
N GLY A 175 27.37 1.33 15.16
CA GLY A 175 27.52 -0.01 15.73
C GLY A 175 28.58 -0.12 16.84
N PRO A 176 29.85 0.28 16.62
CA PRO A 176 30.89 0.20 17.65
C PRO A 176 30.57 0.98 18.92
N THR A 177 29.97 2.18 18.77
CA THR A 177 29.58 3.04 19.88
C THR A 177 28.41 2.44 20.66
N LEU A 178 27.43 1.87 19.96
CA LEU A 178 26.24 1.24 20.55
C LEU A 178 26.58 0.00 21.38
N LEU A 179 27.62 -0.74 21.00
CA LEU A 179 28.12 -1.90 21.74
C LEU A 179 28.90 -1.51 22.99
N GLY A 180 29.11 -0.22 23.21
CA GLY A 180 29.85 0.28 24.38
C GLY A 180 31.35 0.07 24.26
N THR A 181 31.89 -0.06 23.05
CA THR A 181 33.33 0.07 22.80
C THR A 181 33.64 1.57 22.83
N PRO A 182 34.20 2.12 23.92
CA PRO A 182 34.49 3.53 23.93
C PRO A 182 35.61 3.78 22.92
N ALA A 183 35.44 4.78 22.05
CA ALA A 183 36.48 5.22 21.12
C ALA A 183 37.78 5.68 21.85
N ASN A 184 37.73 5.76 23.19
CA ASN A 184 38.78 6.29 24.06
C ASN A 184 39.13 5.34 25.22
N GLU A 185 39.08 4.02 25.02
CA GLU A 185 39.70 3.07 25.97
C GLU A 185 41.22 3.26 25.91
N GLY A 186 41.81 3.81 26.97
CA GLY A 186 43.25 4.03 27.04
C GLY A 186 43.99 2.70 26.84
N GLY A 187 45.05 2.69 26.01
CA GLY A 187 45.76 1.46 25.62
C GLY A 187 46.18 0.57 26.80
N TRP A 188 46.36 1.17 27.99
CA TRP A 188 46.63 0.47 29.25
C TRP A 188 45.46 -0.39 29.77
N GLN A 189 44.21 0.06 29.62
CA GLN A 189 43.01 -0.73 29.98
C GLN A 189 42.78 -1.88 29.00
N ARG A 190 43.10 -1.70 27.71
CA ARG A 190 43.03 -2.77 26.71
C ARG A 190 44.06 -3.86 26.99
N PHE A 191 45.30 -3.47 27.29
CA PHE A 191 46.39 -4.40 27.63
C PHE A 191 46.12 -5.21 28.90
N THR A 192 45.64 -4.57 29.98
CA THR A 192 45.31 -5.27 31.23
C THR A 192 44.14 -6.23 31.07
N ARG A 193 43.17 -5.91 30.20
CA ARG A 193 42.04 -6.78 29.86
C ARG A 193 42.48 -8.00 29.04
N GLU A 194 43.40 -7.85 28.09
CA GLU A 194 43.96 -8.96 27.31
C GLU A 194 44.80 -9.92 28.17
N LEU A 195 45.60 -9.40 29.11
CA LEU A 195 46.32 -10.23 30.09
C LEU A 195 45.37 -10.98 31.03
N SER A 196 44.25 -10.38 31.40
CA SER A 196 43.20 -11.02 32.20
C SER A 196 42.39 -12.04 31.39
N GLY A 197 42.36 -11.89 30.07
CA GLY A 197 41.69 -12.77 29.10
C GLY A 197 42.42 -14.08 28.84
N LEU A 198 43.73 -14.15 29.09
CA LEU A 198 44.53 -15.38 28.94
C LEU A 198 44.18 -16.48 29.97
N PHE A 199 43.45 -16.13 31.04
CA PHE A 199 42.94 -17.07 32.05
C PHE A 199 41.41 -17.00 32.16
N VAL A 200 40.67 -17.15 31.06
CA VAL A 200 39.20 -17.22 31.09
C VAL A 200 38.74 -18.67 31.31
N VAL A 201 38.47 -19.01 32.58
CA VAL A 201 37.61 -20.15 32.92
C VAL A 201 36.19 -19.82 32.47
N ARG A 202 35.76 -20.44 31.37
CA ARG A 202 34.39 -20.35 30.86
C ARG A 202 33.44 -21.08 31.82
N ARG A 203 32.79 -20.34 32.71
CA ARG A 203 31.70 -20.84 33.56
C ARG A 203 30.38 -20.73 32.76
N GLY A 204 29.63 -21.82 32.67
CA GLY A 204 28.53 -22.06 31.72
C GLY A 204 27.26 -21.21 31.86
N ASP A 205 27.25 -20.16 32.69
CA ASP A 205 26.03 -19.43 33.07
C ASP A 205 26.23 -17.89 33.06
N ALA A 206 26.77 -17.34 31.97
CA ALA A 206 26.87 -15.88 31.80
C ALA A 206 25.57 -15.30 31.19
N PRO A 207 24.86 -14.36 31.85
CA PRO A 207 23.67 -13.73 31.31
C PRO A 207 24.06 -12.70 30.24
N SER A 208 24.22 -13.14 28.99
CA SER A 208 24.49 -12.27 27.84
C SER A 208 23.86 -12.83 26.56
N ALA A 209 22.55 -12.62 26.42
CA ALA A 209 21.99 -12.41 25.08
C ALA A 209 22.66 -11.13 24.53
N GLN A 210 23.70 -11.34 23.74
CA GLN A 210 24.78 -10.40 23.41
C GLN A 210 24.25 -9.06 22.86
N PRO A 211 24.81 -7.91 23.27
CA PRO A 211 24.55 -6.62 22.63
C PRO A 211 24.71 -6.67 21.11
N ASP A 212 25.67 -7.45 20.60
CA ASP A 212 25.86 -7.73 19.17
C ASP A 212 24.62 -8.35 18.53
N ALA A 213 24.09 -9.42 19.12
CA ALA A 213 22.89 -10.09 18.62
C ALA A 213 21.65 -9.17 18.62
N ARG A 214 21.55 -8.24 19.58
CA ARG A 214 20.47 -7.22 19.59
C ARG A 214 20.65 -6.21 18.46
N LEU A 215 21.87 -5.74 18.24
CA LEU A 215 22.18 -4.82 17.16
C LEU A 215 21.92 -5.46 15.79
N ASP A 216 22.29 -6.73 15.60
CA ASP A 216 22.00 -7.46 14.37
C ASP A 216 20.49 -7.65 14.16
N ARG A 217 19.74 -7.92 15.22
CA ARG A 217 18.27 -7.97 15.16
C ARG A 217 17.68 -6.61 14.78
N ALA A 218 18.18 -5.52 15.36
CA ALA A 218 17.74 -4.18 15.01
C ALA A 218 17.98 -3.88 13.52
N ARG A 219 19.15 -4.24 12.98
CA ARG A 219 19.46 -4.12 11.55
C ARG A 219 18.53 -4.94 10.66
N LEU A 220 18.23 -6.18 11.05
CA LEU A 220 17.27 -7.04 10.34
C LEU A 220 15.87 -6.44 10.33
N MET A 221 15.40 -5.95 11.48
CA MET A 221 14.10 -5.30 11.62
C MET A 221 14.00 -4.06 10.74
N LEU A 222 15.04 -3.22 10.74
CA LEU A 222 15.09 -2.01 9.91
C LEU A 222 15.03 -2.34 8.41
N ARG A 223 15.76 -3.37 7.96
CA ARG A 223 15.68 -3.87 6.57
C ARG A 223 14.30 -4.37 6.19
N SER A 224 13.53 -4.88 7.14
CA SER A 224 12.14 -5.30 6.93
C SER A 224 11.11 -4.16 7.08
N GLY A 225 11.55 -2.92 7.30
CA GLY A 225 10.68 -1.76 7.53
C GLY A 225 10.10 -1.65 8.94
N GLN A 226 10.48 -2.54 9.87
CA GLN A 226 10.00 -2.54 11.26
C GLN A 226 10.78 -1.54 12.12
N VAL A 227 10.59 -0.24 11.84
CA VAL A 227 11.40 0.83 12.42
C VAL A 227 11.13 1.01 13.92
N GLU A 228 9.88 0.91 14.39
CA GLU A 228 9.61 1.03 15.83
C GLU A 228 10.22 -0.13 16.63
N THR A 229 10.21 -1.35 16.08
CA THR A 229 10.81 -2.52 16.74
C THR A 229 12.34 -2.40 16.77
N ALA A 230 12.96 -1.96 15.68
CA ALA A 230 14.39 -1.68 15.62
C ALA A 230 14.78 -0.60 16.63
N LEU A 231 13.99 0.47 16.74
CA LEU A 231 14.18 1.54 17.71
C LEU A 231 14.20 1.01 19.15
N ALA A 232 13.27 0.11 19.49
CA ALA A 232 13.18 -0.47 20.82
C ALA A 232 14.37 -1.40 21.14
N GLU A 233 14.95 -2.09 20.15
CA GLU A 233 16.17 -2.87 20.35
C GLU A 233 17.40 -1.98 20.56
N VAL A 234 17.55 -0.90 19.77
CA VAL A 234 18.67 0.05 19.91
C VAL A 234 18.64 0.76 21.26
N GLN A 235 17.47 1.14 21.76
CA GLN A 235 17.34 1.78 23.08
C GLN A 235 17.75 0.87 24.25
N ARG A 236 17.81 -0.46 24.03
CA ARG A 236 18.25 -1.43 25.04
C ARG A 236 19.74 -1.75 24.95
N LEU A 237 20.45 -1.18 23.98
CA LEU A 237 21.90 -1.33 23.84
C LEU A 237 22.63 -0.48 24.89
N PRO A 238 23.82 -0.92 25.37
CA PRO A 238 24.56 -0.22 26.40
C PRO A 238 24.98 1.20 25.97
N GLY A 239 25.26 1.41 24.69
CA GLY A 239 25.61 2.72 24.12
C GLY A 239 24.42 3.55 23.61
N ALA A 240 23.18 3.22 23.98
CA ALA A 240 21.98 3.87 23.44
C ALA A 240 21.96 5.41 23.60
N SER A 241 22.60 5.93 24.65
CA SER A 241 22.69 7.39 24.90
C SER A 241 23.43 8.14 23.80
N ALA A 242 24.35 7.48 23.08
CA ALA A 242 25.09 8.08 21.98
C ALA A 242 24.30 8.11 20.65
N ALA A 243 23.18 7.38 20.56
CA ALA A 243 22.38 7.26 19.35
C ALA A 243 21.19 8.23 19.29
N GLY A 244 21.22 9.34 20.04
CA GLY A 244 20.10 10.28 20.14
C GLY A 244 19.61 10.82 18.80
N ASP A 245 20.52 11.20 17.91
CA ASP A 245 20.18 11.72 16.58
C ASP A 245 19.52 10.65 15.70
N TRP A 246 20.05 9.42 15.73
CA TRP A 246 19.48 8.29 15.02
C TRP A 246 18.08 7.94 15.56
N VAL A 247 17.91 7.91 16.89
CA VAL A 247 16.60 7.67 17.53
C VAL A 247 15.58 8.72 17.08
N ASN A 248 15.97 9.99 17.01
CA ASN A 248 15.10 11.07 16.55
C ASN A 248 14.76 10.93 15.06
N ALA A 249 15.73 10.58 14.21
CA ALA A 249 15.50 10.33 12.79
C ALA A 249 14.55 9.14 12.57
N ALA A 250 14.76 8.03 13.28
CA ALA A 250 13.92 6.84 13.22
C ALA A 250 12.48 7.14 13.67
N ARG A 251 12.29 7.93 14.74
CA ARG A 251 10.95 8.38 15.18
C ARG A 251 10.25 9.24 14.14
N ARG A 252 10.96 10.17 13.50
CA ARG A 252 10.37 10.98 12.42
C ARG A 252 9.93 10.10 11.25
N TYR A 253 10.78 9.15 10.84
CA TYR A 253 10.45 8.21 9.77
C TYR A 253 9.21 7.38 10.11
N ALA A 254 9.16 6.77 11.30
CA ALA A 254 8.00 6.02 11.77
C ALA A 254 6.72 6.89 11.82
N ALA A 255 6.82 8.13 12.28
CA ALA A 255 5.71 9.07 12.28
C ALA A 255 5.21 9.39 10.86
N SER A 256 6.12 9.52 9.88
CA SER A 256 5.74 9.67 8.48
C SER A 256 4.99 8.45 7.95
N GLN A 257 5.47 7.23 8.23
CA GLN A 257 4.80 6.00 7.78
C GLN A 257 3.38 5.90 8.36
N LYS A 258 3.23 6.14 9.66
CA LYS A 258 1.92 6.16 10.31
C LYS A 258 0.99 7.23 9.71
N ALA A 259 1.51 8.42 9.41
CA ALA A 259 0.73 9.48 8.80
C ALA A 259 0.29 9.14 7.37
N LEU A 260 1.15 8.45 6.59
CA LEU A 260 0.79 7.93 5.26
C LEU A 260 -0.35 6.92 5.36
N ASP A 261 -0.25 5.94 6.26
CA ASP A 261 -1.28 4.91 6.44
C ASP A 261 -2.63 5.52 6.84
N LEU A 262 -2.63 6.58 7.68
CA LEU A 262 -3.85 7.31 8.04
C LEU A 262 -4.46 8.05 6.84
N ILE A 263 -3.65 8.68 6.00
CA ILE A 263 -4.11 9.39 4.79
C ILE A 263 -4.65 8.40 3.75
N GLU A 264 -4.02 7.25 3.59
CA GLU A 264 -4.51 6.17 2.71
C GLU A 264 -5.83 5.59 3.22
N THR A 265 -5.92 5.36 4.54
CA THR A 265 -7.16 4.90 5.18
C THR A 265 -8.28 5.92 4.99
N ALA A 266 -8.00 7.22 5.17
CA ALA A 266 -8.96 8.29 4.94
C ALA A 266 -9.39 8.36 3.47
N ALA A 267 -8.44 8.18 2.53
CA ALA A 267 -8.74 8.11 1.10
C ALA A 267 -9.70 6.97 0.77
N LEU A 268 -9.61 5.83 1.46
CA LEU A 268 -10.49 4.67 1.22
C LEU A 268 -11.86 4.79 1.90
N LEU A 269 -11.90 5.22 3.16
CA LEU A 269 -13.06 5.09 4.04
C LEU A 269 -13.93 6.35 4.16
N GLU A 270 -13.41 7.54 3.87
CA GLU A 270 -14.12 8.80 4.16
C GLU A 270 -14.26 9.73 2.94
N PRO A 271 -14.92 9.31 1.83
CA PRO A 271 -15.07 10.16 0.64
C PRO A 271 -15.66 11.54 0.94
N GLU A 272 -16.60 11.58 1.89
CA GLU A 272 -17.37 12.76 2.30
C GLU A 272 -16.56 13.84 3.01
N LYS A 273 -15.45 13.44 3.67
CA LYS A 273 -14.57 14.38 4.35
C LYS A 273 -13.41 14.83 3.45
N LEU A 274 -13.33 14.29 2.24
CA LEU A 274 -12.35 14.67 1.24
C LEU A 274 -12.90 15.82 0.39
N LYS A 275 -11.98 16.68 -0.05
CA LYS A 275 -12.28 17.71 -1.05
C LYS A 275 -11.88 17.21 -2.43
N ASN A 276 -12.68 17.54 -3.43
CA ASN A 276 -12.35 17.30 -4.84
C ASN A 276 -11.21 18.23 -5.32
N GLY A 277 -10.75 18.08 -6.57
CA GLY A 277 -9.63 18.85 -7.12
C GLY A 277 -9.83 20.37 -7.18
N THR A 278 -11.04 20.87 -6.97
CA THR A 278 -11.38 22.29 -6.89
C THR A 278 -11.60 22.80 -5.47
N GLY A 279 -11.48 21.93 -4.45
CA GLY A 279 -11.58 22.30 -3.03
C GLY A 279 -13.00 22.25 -2.45
N VAL A 280 -13.97 21.73 -3.20
CA VAL A 280 -15.36 21.55 -2.75
C VAL A 280 -15.49 20.24 -2.00
N ALA A 281 -16.20 20.26 -0.87
CA ALA A 281 -16.52 19.05 -0.10
C ALA A 281 -17.35 18.09 -0.96
N VAL A 282 -16.94 16.83 -1.03
CA VAL A 282 -17.71 15.78 -1.71
C VAL A 282 -19.02 15.57 -0.94
N GLN A 283 -20.14 15.57 -1.66
CA GLN A 283 -21.45 15.21 -1.13
C GLN A 283 -21.87 13.92 -1.81
N GLN A 284 -21.73 12.80 -1.11
CA GLN A 284 -22.05 11.45 -1.56
C GLN A 284 -23.14 10.91 -0.62
N PRO A 285 -24.43 11.11 -0.93
CA PRO A 285 -25.52 10.67 -0.06
C PRO A 285 -25.30 9.23 0.40
N GLY A 286 -25.12 9.07 1.71
CA GLY A 286 -24.71 7.80 2.30
C GLY A 286 -25.69 6.68 1.94
N PRO A 287 -25.26 5.40 2.01
CA PRO A 287 -26.06 4.24 1.56
C PRO A 287 -27.37 3.99 2.35
N GLY A 288 -27.82 4.93 3.18
CA GLY A 288 -29.07 4.88 3.93
C GLY A 288 -29.81 6.21 4.06
N ALA A 289 -29.53 7.22 3.22
CA ALA A 289 -30.34 8.44 3.21
C ALA A 289 -31.77 8.11 2.73
N PRO A 290 -32.82 8.32 3.53
CA PRO A 290 -34.20 8.12 3.05
C PRO A 290 -34.46 9.08 1.89
N PRO A 291 -35.25 8.67 0.88
CA PRO A 291 -35.66 9.58 -0.17
C PRO A 291 -36.36 10.78 0.50
N ALA A 292 -35.92 11.99 0.16
CA ALA A 292 -36.64 13.20 0.53
C ALA A 292 -38.07 13.06 -0.02
N GLY A 293 -39.05 13.06 0.90
CA GLY A 293 -40.47 12.92 0.59
C GLY A 293 -41.06 14.18 -0.04
#